data_AF-A0A970RMH9-F1
#
_entry.id   AF-A0A970RMH9-F1
#
_cell.length_a   1.000
_cell.length_b   1.000
_cell.length_c   1.000
_cell.angle_alpha   90.00
_cell.angle_beta   90.00
_cell.angle_gamma   90.00
#
_symmetry.space_group_name_H-M   'P 1'
#
loop_
_entity.id
_entity.type
_entity.pdbx_description
1 polymer ?
#
loop_
_entity_poly.entity_id
_entity_poly.type
_entity_poly.pdbx_seq_one_letter_code
_entity_poly.pdbx_strand_id
1 'polypeptide(L)'
;MTMLHWPDSMATYLTGDNILFSNDAFGQHYATTGLFNDLADISELEYEAMKYYANILTPFSAILRKKLADIIGMNLPIDIIATSHGVIWRDNPVQIVEKYAAWADDYKENRITIVYDTMWDGTRSLADTIAAGIHEADPSVTVKVFNISKGDRNDIITEVFRSKMLIVGSPTVGNNMLSTMAGLLHFVKELKFKKKKAAAFGCYGWTGEAPKIMSEFLQTAGFEIVSEPLRQKWNPDQNNLKEVFEYGKKLAKA
;
A
#
# COMPACT_ATOMS: atom_id res chain seq x y z
N MET A 1 -24.30 2.00 3.08
CA MET A 1 -22.99 1.57 2.54
C MET A 1 -22.81 1.93 1.07
N THR A 2 -23.61 2.83 0.49
CA THR A 2 -23.50 3.20 -0.94
C THR A 2 -22.08 3.65 -1.28
N MET A 3 -21.51 3.13 -2.37
CA MET A 3 -20.11 3.33 -2.80
C MET A 3 -19.05 2.74 -1.84
N LEU A 4 -19.42 1.76 -1.00
CA LEU A 4 -18.52 0.97 -0.15
C LEU A 4 -18.73 -0.53 -0.44
N HIS A 5 -18.30 -1.04 -1.59
CA HIS A 5 -17.46 -0.38 -2.61
C HIS A 5 -18.17 -0.11 -3.94
N TRP A 6 -19.42 -0.53 -4.11
CA TRP A 6 -20.20 -0.35 -5.34
C TRP A 6 -21.38 0.61 -5.15
N PRO A 7 -21.93 1.18 -6.25
CA PRO A 7 -23.07 2.10 -6.18
C PRO A 7 -24.32 1.52 -5.51
N ASP A 8 -24.52 0.20 -5.56
CA ASP A 8 -25.65 -0.52 -4.99
C ASP A 8 -25.40 -1.06 -3.57
N SER A 9 -24.17 -0.92 -3.04
CA SER A 9 -23.80 -1.47 -1.74
C SER A 9 -24.69 -0.93 -0.61
N MET A 10 -25.22 -1.84 0.21
CA MET A 10 -25.98 -1.54 1.43
C MET A 10 -25.55 -2.46 2.58
N ALA A 11 -25.96 -2.12 3.80
CA ALA A 11 -25.86 -3.02 4.95
C ALA A 11 -27.26 -3.19 5.54
N THR A 12 -27.48 -4.33 6.20
CA THR A 12 -28.73 -4.64 6.88
C THR A 12 -28.44 -4.82 8.36
N TYR A 13 -29.28 -4.25 9.21
CA TYR A 13 -29.12 -4.35 10.66
C TYR A 13 -30.35 -5.07 11.24
N LEU A 14 -30.10 -6.08 12.08
CA LEU A 14 -31.14 -6.84 12.77
C LEU A 14 -31.22 -6.38 14.23
N THR A 15 -32.32 -5.72 14.58
CA THR A 15 -32.60 -5.29 15.96
C THR A 15 -32.95 -6.47 16.85
N GLY A 16 -32.64 -6.37 18.15
CA GLY A 16 -32.85 -7.46 19.11
C GLY A 16 -31.55 -8.25 19.28
N ASP A 17 -31.13 -8.94 18.21
CA ASP A 17 -29.86 -9.68 18.18
C ASP A 17 -28.64 -8.79 17.90
N ASN A 18 -28.87 -7.53 17.54
CA ASN A 18 -27.86 -6.49 17.28
C ASN A 18 -26.76 -6.90 16.28
N ILE A 19 -27.19 -7.52 15.17
CA ILE A 19 -26.30 -8.03 14.13
C ILE A 19 -26.26 -7.06 12.95
N LEU A 20 -25.06 -6.63 12.59
CA LEU A 20 -24.79 -5.90 11.36
C LEU A 20 -24.36 -6.86 10.24
N PHE A 21 -25.20 -7.01 9.22
CA PHE A 21 -24.86 -7.68 7.97
C PHE A 21 -24.23 -6.65 7.02
N SER A 22 -22.90 -6.56 7.05
CA SER A 22 -22.14 -5.49 6.41
C SER A 22 -21.73 -5.75 4.96
N ASN A 23 -21.99 -6.97 4.45
CA ASN A 23 -21.51 -7.44 3.16
C ASN A 23 -19.97 -7.27 3.08
N ASP A 24 -19.43 -6.61 2.05
CA ASP A 24 -17.99 -6.48 1.83
C ASP A 24 -17.27 -5.67 2.91
N ALA A 25 -17.94 -4.69 3.51
CA ALA A 25 -17.34 -3.87 4.55
C ALA A 25 -16.99 -4.74 5.77
N PHE A 26 -15.79 -4.52 6.31
CA PHE A 26 -15.20 -5.30 7.42
C PHE A 26 -14.88 -6.76 7.09
N GLY A 27 -15.08 -7.20 5.84
CA GLY A 27 -14.72 -8.53 5.38
C GLY A 27 -13.21 -8.68 5.12
N GLN A 28 -12.82 -9.90 4.79
CA GLN A 28 -11.47 -10.26 4.35
C GLN A 28 -11.56 -11.41 3.32
N HIS A 29 -10.46 -11.79 2.67
CA HIS A 29 -10.43 -12.99 1.83
C HIS A 29 -9.65 -14.09 2.55
N TYR A 30 -10.22 -14.59 3.64
CA TYR A 30 -9.57 -15.56 4.50
C TYR A 30 -10.42 -16.83 4.67
N ALA A 31 -9.89 -17.96 4.21
CA ALA A 31 -10.53 -19.26 4.33
C ALA A 31 -10.02 -19.99 5.58
N THR A 32 -10.92 -20.29 6.51
CA THR A 32 -10.63 -21.04 7.75
C THR A 32 -11.82 -21.94 8.10
N THR A 33 -11.58 -22.99 8.88
CA THR A 33 -12.63 -23.89 9.36
C THR A 33 -13.48 -23.27 10.48
N GLY A 34 -12.96 -22.27 11.18
CA GLY A 34 -13.68 -21.51 12.20
C GLY A 34 -14.49 -20.38 11.58
N LEU A 35 -15.79 -20.28 11.91
CA LEU A 35 -16.64 -19.22 11.36
C LEU A 35 -16.38 -17.84 12.01
N PHE A 36 -15.83 -17.81 13.21
CA PHE A 36 -15.75 -16.61 14.05
C PHE A 36 -14.32 -16.13 14.27
N ASN A 37 -14.14 -14.82 14.47
CA ASN A 37 -12.84 -14.18 14.60
C ASN A 37 -11.99 -14.72 15.76
N ASP A 38 -12.60 -15.10 16.88
CA ASP A 38 -11.93 -15.67 18.06
C ASP A 38 -11.42 -17.11 17.86
N LEU A 39 -11.85 -17.78 16.79
CA LEU A 39 -11.43 -19.15 16.45
C LEU A 39 -10.37 -19.19 15.35
N ALA A 40 -9.96 -18.02 14.86
CA ALA A 40 -9.06 -17.89 13.72
C ALA A 40 -7.64 -17.54 14.17
N ASP A 41 -6.64 -17.74 13.30
CA ASP A 41 -5.32 -17.19 13.55
C ASP A 41 -5.39 -15.65 13.46
N ILE A 42 -5.12 -14.98 14.57
CA ILE A 42 -5.29 -13.53 14.69
C ILE A 42 -4.33 -12.79 13.73
N SER A 43 -3.13 -13.30 13.53
CA SER A 43 -2.12 -12.63 12.69
C SER A 43 -2.52 -12.71 11.21
N GLU A 44 -2.98 -13.87 10.76
CA GLU A 44 -3.48 -14.06 9.41
C GLU A 44 -4.76 -13.25 9.17
N LEU A 45 -5.70 -13.26 10.12
CA LEU A 45 -6.94 -12.52 10.03
C LEU A 45 -6.69 -11.00 9.90
N GLU A 46 -5.84 -10.44 10.75
CA GLU A 46 -5.51 -9.01 10.69
C GLU A 46 -4.82 -8.64 9.37
N TYR A 47 -3.91 -9.50 8.88
CA TYR A 47 -3.22 -9.27 7.62
C TYR A 47 -4.19 -9.30 6.43
N GLU A 48 -5.05 -10.31 6.34
CA GLU A 48 -6.01 -10.44 5.23
C GLU A 48 -7.06 -9.32 5.24
N ALA A 49 -7.50 -8.86 6.41
CA ALA A 49 -8.36 -7.69 6.53
C ALA A 49 -7.68 -6.40 6.03
N MET A 50 -6.41 -6.19 6.39
CA MET A 50 -5.64 -5.05 5.90
C MET A 50 -5.39 -5.15 4.39
N LYS A 51 -5.05 -6.33 3.88
CA LYS A 51 -4.83 -6.59 2.45
C LYS A 51 -6.10 -6.30 1.65
N TYR A 52 -7.25 -6.75 2.13
CA TYR A 52 -8.56 -6.46 1.56
C TYR A 52 -8.81 -4.94 1.49
N TYR A 53 -8.63 -4.24 2.62
CA TYR A 53 -8.80 -2.79 2.68
C TYR A 53 -7.87 -2.05 1.71
N ALA A 54 -6.57 -2.36 1.77
CA ALA A 54 -5.53 -1.69 1.00
C ALA A 54 -5.78 -1.78 -0.52
N ASN A 55 -6.24 -2.94 -0.99
CA ASN A 55 -6.39 -3.23 -2.41
C ASN A 55 -7.77 -2.88 -2.99
N ILE A 56 -8.81 -2.70 -2.15
CA ILE A 56 -10.19 -2.49 -2.62
C ILE A 56 -10.75 -1.16 -2.11
N LEU A 57 -10.56 -0.86 -0.81
CA LEU A 57 -11.30 0.20 -0.12
C LEU A 57 -10.53 1.52 0.00
N THR A 58 -9.20 1.51 -0.17
CA THR A 58 -8.35 2.73 -0.16
C THR A 58 -8.98 3.91 -0.93
N PRO A 59 -9.42 3.79 -2.20
CA PRO A 59 -9.96 4.93 -2.96
C PRO A 59 -11.27 5.48 -2.41
N PHE A 60 -11.96 4.73 -1.55
CA PHE A 60 -13.24 5.09 -0.93
C PHE A 60 -13.09 5.55 0.53
N SER A 61 -11.87 5.67 1.06
CA SER A 61 -11.59 6.03 2.46
C SER A 61 -12.32 7.31 2.92
N ALA A 62 -12.49 8.31 2.06
CA ALA A 62 -13.23 9.53 2.39
C ALA A 62 -14.74 9.30 2.59
N ILE A 63 -15.33 8.37 1.82
CA ILE A 63 -16.73 7.97 1.95
C ILE A 63 -16.89 7.15 3.23
N LEU A 64 -15.95 6.23 3.49
CA LEU A 64 -15.94 5.41 4.68
C LEU A 64 -15.88 6.25 5.97
N ARG A 65 -14.99 7.25 6.06
CA ARG A 65 -14.94 8.16 7.22
C ARG A 65 -16.31 8.79 7.55
N LYS A 66 -17.03 9.26 6.53
CA LYS A 66 -18.38 9.82 6.70
C LYS A 66 -19.39 8.77 7.16
N LYS A 67 -19.34 7.57 6.56
CA LYS A 67 -20.29 6.49 6.90
C LYS A 67 -20.05 5.91 8.29
N LEU A 68 -18.81 5.82 8.74
CA LEU A 68 -18.49 5.44 10.11
C LEU A 68 -19.06 6.47 11.10
N ALA A 69 -18.94 7.77 10.82
CA ALA A 69 -19.55 8.81 11.64
C ALA A 69 -21.08 8.72 11.67
N ASP A 70 -21.73 8.45 10.52
CA ASP A 70 -23.19 8.22 10.46
C ASP A 70 -23.60 7.03 11.34
N ILE A 71 -22.91 5.89 11.23
CA ILE A 71 -23.21 4.66 11.99
C ILE A 71 -23.02 4.89 13.49
N ILE A 72 -21.92 5.53 13.90
CA ILE A 72 -21.67 5.88 15.30
C ILE A 72 -22.78 6.82 15.82
N GLY A 73 -23.20 7.80 15.01
CA GLY A 73 -24.27 8.74 15.37
C GLY A 73 -25.66 8.10 15.52
N MET A 74 -25.90 6.92 14.92
CA MET A 74 -27.15 6.18 15.11
C MET A 74 -27.24 5.53 16.49
N ASN A 75 -26.12 5.40 17.22
CA ASN A 75 -26.06 4.81 18.56
C ASN A 75 -26.72 3.42 18.64
N LEU A 76 -26.52 2.60 17.60
CA LEU A 76 -27.00 1.22 17.55
C LEU A 76 -26.02 0.32 18.32
N PRO A 77 -26.50 -0.57 19.20
CA PRO A 77 -25.64 -1.64 19.73
C PRO A 77 -25.19 -2.55 18.58
N ILE A 78 -23.94 -3.01 18.60
CA ILE A 78 -23.42 -3.95 17.59
C ILE A 78 -22.71 -5.05 18.35
N ASP A 79 -23.39 -6.20 18.47
CA ASP A 79 -22.87 -7.37 19.16
C ASP A 79 -22.16 -8.30 18.17
N ILE A 80 -22.56 -8.29 16.89
CA ILE A 80 -21.96 -9.11 15.83
C ILE A 80 -21.89 -8.31 14.52
N ILE A 81 -20.77 -8.44 13.79
CA ILE A 81 -20.65 -8.02 12.39
C ILE A 81 -20.48 -9.26 11.51
N ALA A 82 -21.52 -9.60 10.74
CA ALA A 82 -21.54 -10.69 9.79
C ALA A 82 -21.27 -10.16 8.38
N THR A 83 -20.09 -10.46 7.85
CA THR A 83 -19.62 -9.98 6.55
C THR A 83 -19.99 -10.98 5.44
N SER A 84 -19.79 -10.61 4.17
CA SER A 84 -19.95 -11.54 3.02
C SER A 84 -18.75 -12.46 2.82
N HIS A 85 -17.60 -12.18 3.46
CA HIS A 85 -16.35 -12.86 3.21
C HIS A 85 -15.57 -13.19 4.48
N GLY A 86 -15.18 -14.47 4.58
CA GLY A 86 -14.49 -15.13 5.69
C GLY A 86 -15.17 -15.05 7.04
N VAL A 87 -14.45 -14.65 8.09
CA VAL A 87 -14.94 -14.76 9.48
C VAL A 87 -15.98 -13.71 9.84
N ILE A 88 -16.86 -14.09 10.77
CA ILE A 88 -17.81 -13.23 11.47
C ILE A 88 -17.13 -12.65 12.71
N TRP A 89 -17.28 -11.35 12.91
CA TRP A 89 -16.79 -10.67 14.11
C TRP A 89 -17.84 -10.79 15.22
N ARG A 90 -17.64 -11.68 16.19
CA ARG A 90 -18.51 -11.82 17.38
C ARG A 90 -17.81 -11.44 18.67
N ASP A 91 -16.49 -11.66 18.75
CA ASP A 91 -15.69 -11.27 19.90
C ASP A 91 -15.10 -9.90 19.62
N ASN A 92 -15.46 -8.91 20.44
CA ASN A 92 -15.07 -7.51 20.26
C ASN A 92 -15.23 -7.02 18.79
N PRO A 93 -16.45 -6.99 18.22
CA PRO A 93 -16.66 -6.62 16.82
C PRO A 93 -16.23 -5.18 16.48
N VAL A 94 -16.13 -4.32 17.49
CA VAL A 94 -15.67 -2.92 17.32
C VAL A 94 -14.21 -2.87 16.87
N GLN A 95 -13.41 -3.92 17.11
CA GLN A 95 -12.00 -3.96 16.71
C GLN A 95 -11.79 -3.67 15.21
N ILE A 96 -12.60 -4.26 14.32
CA ILE A 96 -12.43 -4.08 12.88
C ILE A 96 -12.93 -2.70 12.44
N VAL A 97 -13.92 -2.15 13.15
CA VAL A 97 -14.43 -0.79 12.92
C VAL A 97 -13.35 0.24 13.25
N GLU A 98 -12.64 0.07 14.38
CA GLU A 98 -11.51 0.92 14.77
C GLU A 98 -10.35 0.83 13.77
N LYS A 99 -10.03 -0.38 13.31
CA LYS A 99 -9.00 -0.58 12.26
C LYS A 99 -9.40 0.14 10.98
N TYR A 100 -10.64 -0.02 10.50
CA TYR A 100 -11.14 0.69 9.32
C TYR A 100 -11.13 2.21 9.51
N ALA A 101 -11.45 2.72 10.71
CA ALA A 101 -11.36 4.14 11.03
C ALA A 101 -9.91 4.65 10.91
N ALA A 102 -8.95 3.91 11.49
CA ALA A 102 -7.53 4.24 11.39
C ALA A 102 -7.01 4.15 9.94
N TRP A 103 -7.41 3.12 9.20
CA TRP A 103 -7.04 2.88 7.80
C TRP A 103 -7.59 3.95 6.86
N ALA A 104 -8.82 4.42 7.12
CA ALA A 104 -9.46 5.45 6.34
C ALA A 104 -8.87 6.86 6.56
N ASP A 105 -8.10 7.06 7.64
CA ASP A 105 -7.46 8.33 7.96
C ASP A 105 -6.08 8.51 7.33
N ASP A 106 -6.00 8.32 6.01
CA ASP A 106 -4.77 8.47 5.21
C ASP A 106 -3.58 7.69 5.81
N TYR A 107 -3.86 6.45 6.24
CA TYR A 107 -2.97 5.61 7.05
C TYR A 107 -1.56 5.46 6.49
N LYS A 108 -0.59 5.47 7.41
CA LYS A 108 0.83 5.20 7.17
C LYS A 108 1.55 4.95 8.49
N GLU A 109 2.54 4.08 8.44
CA GLU A 109 3.49 3.76 9.50
C GLU A 109 4.83 4.46 9.23
N ASN A 110 5.79 4.32 10.16
CA ASN A 110 7.19 4.67 9.90
C ASN A 110 7.86 3.61 9.00
N ARG A 111 7.36 3.51 7.76
CA ARG A 111 7.71 2.47 6.78
C ARG A 111 7.93 3.06 5.40
N ILE A 112 8.91 2.55 4.68
CA ILE A 112 9.18 2.89 3.27
C ILE A 112 9.18 1.60 2.45
N THR A 113 8.44 1.61 1.34
CA THR A 113 8.42 0.49 0.40
C THR A 113 9.14 0.88 -0.89
N ILE A 114 10.15 0.09 -1.24
CA ILE A 114 10.90 0.18 -2.49
C ILE A 114 10.39 -0.93 -3.40
N VAL A 115 9.88 -0.56 -4.58
CA VAL A 115 9.43 -1.52 -5.59
C VAL A 115 10.17 -1.28 -6.88
N TYR A 116 10.72 -2.33 -7.47
CA TYR A 116 11.43 -2.19 -8.73
C TYR A 116 11.21 -3.38 -9.65
N ASP A 117 11.61 -3.21 -10.90
CA ASP A 117 11.94 -4.30 -11.80
C ASP A 117 13.30 -4.06 -12.46
N THR A 118 13.90 -5.10 -13.03
CA THR A 118 15.24 -5.06 -13.61
C THR A 118 15.44 -6.12 -14.68
N MET A 119 16.32 -5.83 -15.66
CA MET A 119 16.73 -6.80 -16.69
C MET A 119 18.09 -7.43 -16.39
N TRP A 120 19.00 -6.67 -15.78
CA TRP A 120 20.41 -7.04 -15.62
C TRP A 120 20.95 -6.74 -14.22
N ASP A 121 20.05 -6.75 -13.23
CA ASP A 121 20.30 -6.48 -11.81
C ASP A 121 20.92 -5.11 -11.46
N GLY A 122 21.25 -4.24 -12.41
CA GLY A 122 21.72 -2.88 -12.12
C GLY A 122 20.74 -2.10 -11.24
N THR A 123 19.46 -2.03 -11.63
CA THR A 123 18.40 -1.39 -10.83
C THR A 123 18.20 -2.09 -9.48
N ARG A 124 18.39 -3.41 -9.40
CA ARG A 124 18.34 -4.13 -8.11
C ARG A 124 19.44 -3.66 -7.17
N SER A 125 20.69 -3.56 -7.66
CA SER A 125 21.81 -3.04 -6.87
C SER A 125 21.54 -1.63 -6.36
N LEU A 126 20.87 -0.78 -7.15
CA LEU A 126 20.42 0.54 -6.68
C LEU A 126 19.39 0.42 -5.56
N ALA A 127 18.37 -0.42 -5.72
CA ALA A 127 17.31 -0.61 -4.71
C ALA A 127 17.88 -1.07 -3.37
N ASP A 128 18.75 -2.07 -3.39
CA ASP A 128 19.39 -2.62 -2.18
C ASP A 128 20.28 -1.57 -1.50
N THR A 129 20.98 -0.75 -2.28
CA THR A 129 21.85 0.32 -1.77
C THR A 129 21.06 1.50 -1.20
N ILE A 130 19.94 1.88 -1.82
CA ILE A 130 19.01 2.88 -1.28
C ILE A 130 18.45 2.40 0.06
N ALA A 131 18.03 1.14 0.16
CA ALA A 131 17.53 0.56 1.40
C ALA A 131 18.57 0.60 2.51
N ALA A 132 19.83 0.25 2.20
CA ALA A 132 20.94 0.33 3.15
C ALA A 132 21.18 1.78 3.63
N GLY A 133 21.17 2.74 2.71
CA GLY A 133 21.31 4.17 3.05
C GLY A 133 20.17 4.69 3.93
N ILE A 134 18.93 4.27 3.66
CA ILE A 134 17.78 4.64 4.51
C ILE A 134 17.96 4.09 5.92
N HIS A 135 18.28 2.81 6.05
CA HIS A 135 18.43 2.15 7.34
C HIS A 135 19.58 2.74 8.18
N GLU A 136 20.70 3.08 7.53
CA GLU A 136 21.83 3.75 8.19
C GLU A 136 21.44 5.13 8.74
N ALA A 137 20.64 5.90 7.99
CA ALA A 137 20.23 7.25 8.39
C ALA A 137 19.14 7.24 9.47
N ASP A 138 18.23 6.27 9.43
CA ASP A 138 17.15 6.12 10.41
C ASP A 138 16.80 4.63 10.63
N PRO A 139 17.43 3.98 11.64
CA PRO A 139 17.19 2.58 11.95
C PRO A 139 15.75 2.28 12.41
N SER A 140 14.96 3.30 12.76
CA SER A 140 13.57 3.13 13.20
C SER A 140 12.60 2.94 12.02
N VAL A 141 13.04 3.23 10.78
CA VAL A 141 12.23 3.05 9.58
C VAL A 141 12.26 1.59 9.16
N THR A 142 11.09 0.98 9.04
CA THR A 142 10.97 -0.33 8.37
C THR A 142 11.10 -0.13 6.85
N VAL A 143 12.08 -0.78 6.22
CA VAL A 143 12.24 -0.75 4.76
C VAL A 143 11.83 -2.11 4.18
N LYS A 144 10.93 -2.10 3.20
CA LYS A 144 10.56 -3.29 2.41
C LYS A 144 11.00 -3.11 0.98
N VAL A 145 11.65 -4.12 0.42
CA VAL A 145 12.19 -4.09 -0.94
C VAL A 145 11.58 -5.23 -1.74
N PHE A 146 10.96 -4.90 -2.87
CA PHE A 146 10.27 -5.84 -3.73
C PHE A 146 10.76 -5.74 -5.17
N ASN A 147 11.10 -6.89 -5.76
CA ASN A 147 11.08 -7.04 -7.20
C ASN A 147 9.65 -7.42 -7.61
N ILE A 148 8.97 -6.57 -8.36
CA ILE A 148 7.57 -6.78 -8.73
C ILE A 148 7.36 -8.08 -9.53
N SER A 149 8.32 -8.47 -10.37
CA SER A 149 8.24 -9.70 -11.18
C SER A 149 8.41 -10.99 -10.35
N LYS A 150 8.70 -10.87 -9.06
CA LYS A 150 8.93 -12.00 -8.13
C LYS A 150 8.03 -11.97 -6.89
N GLY A 151 7.18 -10.96 -6.76
CA GLY A 151 6.30 -10.77 -5.61
C GLY A 151 4.84 -10.73 -6.03
N ASP A 152 3.95 -11.03 -5.09
CA ASP A 152 2.52 -10.80 -5.30
C ASP A 152 2.23 -9.29 -5.30
N ARG A 153 1.48 -8.85 -6.31
CA ARG A 153 1.15 -7.44 -6.49
C ARG A 153 0.31 -6.92 -5.33
N ASN A 154 -0.62 -7.72 -4.81
CA ASN A 154 -1.52 -7.28 -3.75
C ASN A 154 -0.79 -7.15 -2.41
N ASP A 155 0.19 -8.02 -2.13
CA ASP A 155 1.07 -7.89 -0.96
C ASP A 155 1.94 -6.63 -1.05
N ILE A 156 2.52 -6.34 -2.22
CA ILE A 156 3.27 -5.11 -2.46
C ILE A 156 2.40 -3.88 -2.18
N ILE A 157 1.16 -3.87 -2.67
CA ILE A 157 0.23 -2.76 -2.45
C ILE A 157 -0.16 -2.61 -0.98
N THR A 158 -0.32 -3.69 -0.24
CA THR A 158 -0.52 -3.65 1.22
C THR A 158 0.66 -2.96 1.90
N GLU A 159 1.88 -3.26 1.47
CA GLU A 159 3.08 -2.60 2.00
C GLU A 159 3.19 -1.12 1.59
N VAL A 160 2.72 -0.75 0.38
CA VAL A 160 2.59 0.66 -0.03
C VAL A 160 1.55 1.39 0.81
N PHE A 161 0.40 0.75 1.07
CA PHE A 161 -0.66 1.30 1.93
C PHE A 161 -0.15 1.62 3.33
N ARG A 162 0.69 0.74 3.91
CA ARG A 162 1.33 0.97 5.21
C ARG A 162 2.46 2.01 5.18
N SER A 163 2.99 2.36 4.01
CA SER A 163 4.20 3.18 3.93
C SER A 163 3.94 4.69 3.94
N LYS A 164 4.85 5.46 4.54
CA LYS A 164 4.90 6.93 4.41
C LYS A 164 5.48 7.37 3.06
N MET A 165 6.30 6.52 2.44
CA MET A 165 6.95 6.78 1.15
C MET A 165 6.99 5.54 0.25
N LEU A 166 6.77 5.75 -1.05
CA LEU A 166 6.96 4.77 -2.11
C LEU A 166 8.16 5.16 -2.99
N ILE A 167 9.15 4.28 -3.11
CA ILE A 167 10.30 4.49 -3.99
C ILE A 167 10.20 3.49 -5.14
N VAL A 168 10.21 3.96 -6.39
CA VAL A 168 10.01 3.09 -7.57
C VAL A 168 11.22 3.03 -8.49
N GLY A 169 11.56 1.82 -8.93
CA GLY A 169 12.75 1.53 -9.73
C GLY A 169 12.44 0.85 -11.05
N SER A 170 12.98 1.36 -12.16
CA SER A 170 12.91 0.67 -13.46
C SER A 170 14.13 1.02 -14.30
N PRO A 171 14.74 0.07 -15.02
CA PRO A 171 15.61 0.44 -16.12
C PRO A 171 14.82 1.16 -17.22
N THR A 172 15.52 1.86 -18.10
CA THR A 172 14.93 2.42 -19.33
C THR A 172 14.94 1.39 -20.46
N VAL A 173 13.77 1.11 -21.03
CA VAL A 173 13.53 0.22 -22.17
C VAL A 173 12.56 0.88 -23.13
N GLY A 174 12.92 0.99 -24.41
CA GLY A 174 12.06 1.64 -25.42
C GLY A 174 11.68 3.09 -25.05
N ASN A 175 12.62 3.84 -24.47
CA ASN A 175 12.42 5.19 -23.95
C ASN A 175 11.36 5.29 -22.84
N ASN A 176 11.07 4.19 -22.15
CA ASN A 176 10.08 4.12 -21.07
C ASN A 176 10.53 3.18 -19.95
N MET A 177 9.71 3.02 -18.91
CA MET A 177 9.85 2.00 -17.87
C MET A 177 9.44 0.61 -18.37
N LEU A 178 9.78 -0.44 -17.61
CA LEU A 178 9.28 -1.79 -17.85
C LEU A 178 7.75 -1.85 -17.69
N SER A 179 7.09 -2.67 -18.50
CA SER A 179 5.63 -2.80 -18.53
C SER A 179 5.04 -3.27 -17.19
N THR A 180 5.78 -4.08 -16.45
CA THR A 180 5.47 -4.54 -15.09
C THR A 180 5.33 -3.35 -14.13
N MET A 181 6.30 -2.43 -14.15
CA MET A 181 6.26 -1.20 -13.37
C MET A 181 5.14 -0.26 -13.83
N ALA A 182 4.91 -0.15 -15.15
CA ALA A 182 3.79 0.65 -15.68
C ALA A 182 2.43 0.17 -15.17
N GLY A 183 2.19 -1.15 -15.17
CA GLY A 183 0.97 -1.76 -14.67
C GLY A 183 0.75 -1.51 -13.17
N LEU A 184 1.82 -1.64 -12.35
CA LEU A 184 1.75 -1.32 -10.93
C LEU A 184 1.43 0.15 -10.67
N LEU A 185 2.13 1.06 -11.35
CA LEU A 185 1.91 2.49 -11.17
C LEU A 185 0.48 2.88 -11.54
N HIS A 186 -0.08 2.29 -12.60
CA HIS A 186 -1.49 2.49 -12.95
C HIS A 186 -2.42 2.07 -11.80
N PHE A 187 -2.20 0.89 -11.23
CA PHE A 187 -2.99 0.41 -10.10
C PHE A 187 -2.81 1.29 -8.85
N VAL A 188 -1.59 1.74 -8.54
CA VAL A 188 -1.30 2.70 -7.47
C VAL A 188 -2.10 4.01 -7.64
N LYS A 189 -2.25 4.49 -8.88
CA LYS A 189 -3.04 5.70 -9.19
C LYS A 189 -4.54 5.48 -8.97
N GLU A 190 -5.07 4.32 -9.32
CA GLU A 190 -6.47 3.96 -9.08
C GLU A 190 -6.82 3.95 -7.59
N LEU A 191 -5.89 3.51 -6.75
CA LEU A 191 -6.07 3.43 -5.29
C LEU A 191 -6.05 4.80 -4.59
N LYS A 192 -5.58 5.86 -5.26
CA LYS A 192 -5.66 7.26 -4.79
C LYS A 192 -5.10 7.48 -3.38
N PHE A 193 -3.95 6.88 -3.06
CA PHE A 193 -3.26 7.08 -1.78
C PHE A 193 -3.09 8.57 -1.43
N LYS A 194 -3.16 8.90 -0.13
CA LYS A 194 -3.13 10.27 0.37
C LYS A 194 -1.95 10.49 1.32
N LYS A 195 -1.39 11.71 1.28
CA LYS A 195 -0.31 12.16 2.17
C LYS A 195 0.92 11.23 2.20
N LYS A 196 1.26 10.63 1.05
CA LYS A 196 2.44 9.79 0.87
C LYS A 196 3.46 10.48 -0.02
N LYS A 197 4.73 10.29 0.29
CA LYS A 197 5.87 10.79 -0.49
C LYS A 197 6.31 9.77 -1.52
N ALA A 198 7.02 10.20 -2.56
CA ALA A 198 7.62 9.29 -3.50
C ALA A 198 8.93 9.78 -4.10
N ALA A 199 9.69 8.81 -4.61
CA ALA A 199 10.93 9.02 -5.34
C ALA A 199 11.06 7.95 -6.43
N ALA A 200 11.85 8.24 -7.47
CA ALA A 200 12.05 7.35 -8.59
C ALA A 200 13.54 7.16 -8.89
N PHE A 201 13.92 5.96 -9.30
CA PHE A 201 15.30 5.64 -9.65
C PHE A 201 15.39 4.64 -10.82
N GLY A 202 16.57 4.47 -11.40
CA GLY A 202 16.77 3.46 -12.44
C GLY A 202 18.09 3.51 -13.19
N CYS A 203 18.45 2.36 -13.76
CA CYS A 203 19.56 2.24 -14.70
C CYS A 203 19.16 2.59 -16.14
N TYR A 204 20.11 2.98 -16.98
CA TYR A 204 19.87 3.23 -18.40
C TYR A 204 21.13 3.02 -19.26
N GLY A 205 20.96 2.77 -20.56
CA GLY A 205 22.10 2.63 -21.48
C GLY A 205 22.58 3.95 -22.09
N TRP A 206 21.64 4.79 -22.57
CA TRP A 206 21.94 6.04 -23.29
C TRP A 206 21.16 7.26 -22.76
N THR A 207 19.87 7.42 -23.05
CA THR A 207 19.10 8.65 -22.76
C THR A 207 18.34 8.61 -21.42
N GLY A 208 17.85 7.47 -20.98
CA GLY A 208 17.48 7.22 -19.57
C GLY A 208 16.23 7.93 -19.04
N GLU A 209 15.09 7.72 -19.70
CA GLU A 209 13.82 8.40 -19.46
C GLU A 209 13.02 7.85 -18.27
N ALA A 210 13.14 6.55 -17.96
CA ALA A 210 12.22 5.85 -17.06
C ALA A 210 12.06 6.50 -15.67
N PRO A 211 13.13 6.91 -14.96
CA PRO A 211 12.98 7.52 -13.63
C PRO A 211 12.17 8.82 -13.67
N LYS A 212 12.34 9.64 -14.71
CA LYS A 212 11.58 10.88 -14.87
C LYS A 212 10.11 10.59 -15.14
N ILE A 213 9.81 9.68 -16.07
CA ILE A 213 8.43 9.28 -16.39
C ILE A 213 7.71 8.72 -15.14
N MET A 214 8.37 7.85 -14.38
CA MET A 214 7.79 7.31 -13.13
C MET A 214 7.52 8.41 -12.10
N SER A 215 8.45 9.35 -11.94
CA SER A 215 8.30 10.48 -10.99
C SER A 215 7.12 11.37 -11.36
N GLU A 216 7.02 11.77 -12.63
CA GLU A 216 5.89 12.57 -13.13
C GLU A 216 4.56 11.81 -12.97
N PHE A 217 4.54 10.51 -13.29
CA PHE A 217 3.37 9.68 -13.13
C PHE A 217 2.89 9.64 -11.67
N LEU A 218 3.80 9.40 -10.72
CA LEU A 218 3.50 9.37 -9.29
C LEU A 218 3.01 10.73 -8.77
N GLN A 219 3.55 11.84 -9.28
CA GLN A 219 3.04 13.16 -8.99
C GLN A 219 1.57 13.30 -9.44
N THR A 220 1.23 12.85 -10.66
CA THR A 220 -0.18 12.83 -11.11
C THR A 220 -1.07 11.87 -10.33
N ALA A 221 -0.49 10.86 -9.67
CA ALA A 221 -1.20 9.94 -8.77
C ALA A 221 -1.44 10.53 -7.37
N GLY A 222 -0.92 11.73 -7.08
CA GLY A 222 -1.13 12.45 -5.83
C GLY A 222 -0.04 12.27 -4.77
N PHE A 223 1.12 11.70 -5.15
CA PHE A 223 2.28 11.61 -4.27
C PHE A 223 3.07 12.92 -4.27
N GLU A 224 3.67 13.25 -3.12
CA GLU A 224 4.65 14.33 -3.00
C GLU A 224 6.03 13.82 -3.45
N ILE A 225 6.58 14.38 -4.54
CA ILE A 225 7.91 14.00 -5.02
C ILE A 225 8.97 14.72 -4.20
N VAL A 226 9.84 13.97 -3.52
CA VAL A 226 10.78 14.52 -2.54
C VAL A 226 12.24 14.57 -3.00
N SER A 227 12.50 14.17 -4.23
CA SER A 227 13.85 14.17 -4.79
C SER A 227 13.81 14.19 -6.31
N GLU A 228 14.87 14.73 -6.91
CA GLU A 228 15.13 14.51 -8.33
C GLU A 228 15.27 13.01 -8.65
N PRO A 229 14.76 12.52 -9.79
CA PRO A 229 14.85 11.11 -10.15
C PRO A 229 16.29 10.65 -10.32
N LEU A 230 16.69 9.62 -9.57
CA LEU A 230 18.04 9.07 -9.61
C LEU A 230 18.26 8.25 -10.90
N ARG A 231 19.29 8.60 -11.67
CA ARG A 231 19.61 7.94 -12.94
C ARG A 231 21.05 7.44 -12.90
N GLN A 232 21.25 6.15 -13.15
CA GLN A 232 22.60 5.55 -13.23
C GLN A 232 22.85 4.92 -14.59
N LYS A 233 23.97 5.27 -15.22
CA LYS A 233 24.31 4.77 -16.57
C LYS A 233 24.93 3.38 -16.43
N TRP A 234 24.40 2.41 -17.17
CA TRP A 234 24.78 1.00 -17.11
C TRP A 234 24.67 0.43 -15.69
N ASN A 235 25.36 -0.67 -15.43
CA ASN A 235 25.45 -1.24 -14.10
C ASN A 235 26.34 -0.35 -13.22
N PRO A 236 25.91 -0.03 -11.99
CA PRO A 236 26.64 0.89 -11.13
C PRO A 236 27.96 0.28 -10.67
N ASP A 237 29.02 1.09 -10.71
CA ASP A 237 30.29 0.78 -10.05
C ASP A 237 30.27 1.17 -8.56
N GLN A 238 31.37 0.93 -7.86
CA GLN A 238 31.50 1.24 -6.43
C GLN A 238 31.36 2.73 -6.10
N ASN A 239 31.74 3.63 -7.01
CA ASN A 239 31.58 5.07 -6.80
C ASN A 239 30.11 5.48 -6.99
N ASN A 240 29.45 4.93 -8.02
CA ASN A 240 28.01 5.14 -8.21
C ASN A 240 27.23 4.66 -6.99
N LEU A 241 27.56 3.49 -6.43
CA LEU A 241 26.88 2.96 -5.25
C LEU A 241 27.06 3.84 -4.00
N LYS A 242 28.19 4.53 -3.83
CA LYS A 242 28.36 5.50 -2.73
C LYS A 242 27.40 6.69 -2.87
N GLU A 243 27.21 7.20 -4.08
CA GLU A 243 26.26 8.28 -4.34
C GLU A 243 24.81 7.82 -4.09
N VAL A 244 24.49 6.58 -4.49
CA VAL A 244 23.18 5.96 -4.28
C VAL A 244 22.89 5.74 -2.79
N PHE A 245 23.92 5.36 -2.02
CA PHE A 245 23.82 5.21 -0.57
C PHE A 245 23.48 6.54 0.12
N GLU A 246 24.21 7.61 -0.24
CA GLU A 246 23.92 8.96 0.26
C GLU A 246 22.55 9.48 -0.20
N TYR A 247 22.09 9.09 -1.39
CA TYR A 247 20.72 9.35 -1.84
C TYR A 247 19.69 8.67 -0.93
N GLY A 248 19.88 7.39 -0.56
CA GLY A 248 19.05 6.70 0.43
C GLY A 248 18.99 7.43 1.78
N LYS A 249 20.14 7.91 2.29
CA LYS A 249 20.21 8.70 3.54
C LYS A 249 19.43 10.01 3.45
N LYS A 250 19.43 10.67 2.30
CA LYS A 250 18.62 11.89 2.07
C LYS A 250 17.13 11.58 2.09
N LEU A 251 16.70 10.49 1.45
CA LEU A 251 15.29 10.09 1.43
C LEU A 251 14.75 9.74 2.83
N ALA A 252 15.57 9.16 3.71
CA ALA A 252 15.14 8.87 5.09
C ALA A 252 14.72 10.13 5.86
N LYS A 253 15.33 11.28 5.55
CA LYS A 253 15.10 12.58 6.21
C LYS A 253 14.01 13.41 5.55
N ALA A 254 13.47 12.96 4.41
CA ALA A 254 12.64 13.76 3.54
C ALA A 254 11.20 13.94 4.02
#